data_AF-A0A962EH29-F1
#
_entry.id   AF-A0A962EH29-F1
#
_cell.length_a   1.000
_cell.length_b   1.000
_cell.length_c   1.000
_cell.angle_alpha   90.00
_cell.angle_beta   90.00
_cell.angle_gamma   90.00
#
_symmetry.space_group_name_H-M   'P 1'
#
loop_
_entity.id
_entity.type
_entity.pdbx_description
1 polymer ?
#
loop_
_entity_poly.entity_id
_entity_poly.type
_entity_poly.pdbx_seq_one_letter_code
_entity_poly.pdbx_strand_id
1 'polypeptide(L)'
;LALLQSEQLQGRDFLAVESNLPKMGERLYSLGFPYDLGLTIVEGTYNGLLEKSLYERIHLTASINPGMSGGPAIDRFGNVIGVNVATAGDQVSFLVPSRHVIDLLSRDEASTQGELMERIGAQLRANQSQYLDALMATPLESTTLGSYRVPSSLARHISCWSQTDQNPERLLDYTELSCQSEDDIFLEGNLSTGAIRFEHQLRSAQKVGVLRFWAQLERAFRSFYGDLGGDKTSSTDFSCHQDFFRHGELKSKLVLCVRRYREFSGLYDLVQRQVTLDHAEQALQSTLILTGVDREHGLAFARRFAESIVQVQP
;
A
#
# COMPACT_ATOMS: atom_id res chain seq x y z
N LEU A 1 -9.99 5.18 12.48
CA LEU A 1 -11.04 5.86 13.29
C LEU A 1 -10.42 6.27 14.62
N ALA A 2 -10.86 7.38 15.20
CA ALA A 2 -10.44 7.83 16.52
C ALA A 2 -11.69 8.09 17.39
N LEU A 3 -11.58 7.83 18.69
CA LEU A 3 -12.62 8.12 19.66
C LEU A 3 -12.17 9.31 20.52
N LEU A 4 -13.05 10.29 20.66
CA LEU A 4 -12.83 11.51 21.44
C LEU A 4 -13.93 11.59 22.50
N GLN A 5 -13.60 12.07 23.69
CA GLN A 5 -14.54 12.27 24.77
C GLN A 5 -14.66 13.76 25.10
N SER A 6 -15.88 14.23 25.30
CA SER A 6 -16.16 15.60 25.75
C SER A 6 -17.36 15.61 26.69
N GLU A 7 -17.20 16.24 27.85
CA GLU A 7 -18.29 16.42 28.82
C GLU A 7 -19.41 17.33 28.28
N GLN A 8 -19.10 18.19 27.30
CA GLN A 8 -20.09 19.11 26.70
C GLN A 8 -21.18 18.38 25.89
N LEU A 9 -20.99 17.10 25.60
CA LEU A 9 -21.95 16.25 24.88
C LEU A 9 -22.87 15.47 25.82
N GLN A 10 -22.71 15.58 27.15
CA GLN A 10 -23.58 14.89 28.10
C GLN A 10 -25.05 15.32 27.93
N GLY A 11 -25.95 14.32 27.92
CA GLY A 11 -27.40 14.54 27.79
C GLY A 11 -27.89 14.92 26.39
N ARG A 12 -27.04 14.82 25.36
CA ARG A 12 -27.44 14.98 23.96
C ARG A 12 -27.99 13.67 23.38
N ASP A 13 -28.84 13.80 22.37
CA ASP A 13 -29.23 12.67 21.53
C ASP A 13 -28.11 12.33 20.55
N PHE A 14 -27.82 11.04 20.43
CA PHE A 14 -26.79 10.52 19.52
C PHE A 14 -27.44 9.79 18.34
N LEU A 15 -26.77 9.82 17.19
CA LEU A 15 -27.19 9.04 16.03
C LEU A 15 -27.07 7.55 16.34
N ALA A 16 -28.08 6.77 15.96
CA ALA A 16 -27.98 5.32 15.99
C ALA A 16 -26.92 4.85 14.97
N VAL A 17 -26.19 3.79 15.30
CA VAL A 17 -25.18 3.19 14.42
C VAL A 17 -25.68 1.81 14.01
N GLU A 18 -25.82 1.58 12.71
CA GLU A 18 -26.33 0.32 12.17
C GLU A 18 -25.18 -0.46 11.54
N SER A 19 -25.02 -1.72 11.93
CA SER A 19 -23.99 -2.62 11.38
C SER A 19 -24.34 -3.18 10.01
N ASN A 20 -25.63 -3.29 9.70
CA ASN A 20 -26.11 -3.84 8.45
C ASN A 20 -25.90 -2.86 7.30
N LEU A 21 -25.25 -3.34 6.24
CA LEU A 21 -25.06 -2.55 5.04
C LEU A 21 -26.37 -2.48 4.21
N PRO A 22 -26.70 -1.33 3.62
CA PRO A 22 -27.83 -1.19 2.70
C PRO A 22 -27.69 -2.07 1.46
N LYS A 23 -28.76 -2.20 0.67
CA LYS A 23 -28.65 -2.77 -0.68
C LYS A 23 -27.99 -1.78 -1.62
N MET A 24 -27.21 -2.30 -2.58
CA MET A 24 -26.67 -1.48 -3.67
C MET A 24 -27.79 -0.71 -4.38
N GLY A 25 -27.55 0.57 -4.64
CA GLY A 25 -28.54 1.50 -5.19
C GLY A 25 -29.34 2.29 -4.14
N GLU A 26 -29.25 1.95 -2.86
CA GLU A 26 -29.89 2.74 -1.81
C GLU A 26 -29.18 4.07 -1.58
N ARG A 27 -29.97 5.08 -1.18
CA ARG A 27 -29.50 6.45 -0.93
C ARG A 27 -28.87 6.54 0.44
N LEU A 28 -27.73 7.22 0.50
CA LEU A 28 -27.07 7.66 1.72
C LEU A 28 -26.90 9.18 1.69
N TYR A 29 -26.82 9.77 2.87
CA TYR A 29 -26.59 11.20 3.05
C TYR A 29 -25.31 11.39 3.84
N SER A 30 -24.31 12.02 3.22
CA SER A 30 -23.03 12.34 3.84
C SER A 30 -23.09 13.73 4.45
N LEU A 31 -22.76 13.83 5.74
CA LEU A 31 -22.80 15.09 6.50
C LEU A 31 -21.38 15.53 6.86
N GLY A 32 -21.12 16.84 6.79
CA GLY A 32 -19.84 17.40 7.22
C GLY A 32 -19.77 18.92 7.08
N PHE A 33 -18.58 19.49 7.30
CA PHE A 33 -18.34 20.93 7.24
C PHE A 33 -17.28 21.24 6.16
N PRO A 34 -17.61 21.13 4.86
CA PRO A 34 -16.64 21.33 3.80
C PRO A 34 -16.14 22.77 3.79
N TYR A 35 -14.81 22.95 3.77
CA TYR A 35 -14.15 24.25 3.68
C TYR A 35 -14.67 25.31 4.68
N ASP A 36 -15.14 24.89 5.86
CA ASP A 36 -15.78 25.73 6.88
C ASP A 36 -17.00 26.55 6.40
N LEU A 37 -17.67 26.10 5.33
CA LEU A 37 -18.87 26.75 4.79
C LEU A 37 -20.14 26.49 5.61
N GLY A 38 -20.05 25.66 6.65
CA GLY A 38 -21.16 25.22 7.49
C GLY A 38 -21.57 23.77 7.20
N LEU A 39 -22.57 23.29 7.97
CA LEU A 39 -23.07 21.92 7.84
C LEU A 39 -23.65 21.72 6.43
N THR A 40 -23.05 20.81 5.69
CA THR A 40 -23.48 20.42 4.35
C THR A 40 -23.93 18.97 4.36
N ILE A 41 -25.03 18.71 3.65
CA ILE A 41 -25.58 17.38 3.43
C ILE A 41 -25.45 17.07 1.94
N VAL A 42 -24.75 15.99 1.61
CA VAL A 42 -24.57 15.52 0.24
C VAL A 42 -25.25 14.17 0.09
N GLU A 43 -26.22 14.09 -0.81
CA GLU A 43 -26.85 12.82 -1.17
C GLU A 43 -25.94 12.02 -2.11
N GLY A 44 -25.90 10.71 -1.90
CA GLY A 44 -25.19 9.78 -2.76
C GLY A 44 -25.79 8.38 -2.79
N THR A 45 -25.27 7.54 -3.67
CA THR A 45 -25.74 6.16 -3.85
C THR A 45 -24.73 5.17 -3.29
N TYR A 46 -25.20 4.22 -2.48
CA TYR A 46 -24.40 3.12 -1.98
C TYR A 46 -24.13 2.09 -3.09
N ASN A 47 -22.85 1.82 -3.38
CA ASN A 47 -22.42 0.88 -4.43
C ASN A 47 -21.72 -0.37 -3.87
N GLY A 48 -21.96 -0.72 -2.60
CA GLY A 48 -21.34 -1.89 -2.00
C GLY A 48 -19.98 -1.60 -1.35
N LEU A 49 -19.30 -2.68 -0.99
CA LEU A 49 -17.92 -2.66 -0.50
C LEU A 49 -16.93 -2.73 -1.67
N LEU A 50 -15.75 -2.12 -1.52
CA LEU A 50 -14.66 -2.28 -2.48
C LEU A 50 -14.11 -3.71 -2.47
N GLU A 51 -14.10 -4.35 -3.64
CA GLU A 51 -13.60 -5.73 -3.79
C GLU A 51 -12.06 -5.84 -3.83
N LYS A 52 -11.38 -4.78 -4.25
CA LYS A 52 -9.92 -4.72 -4.46
C LYS A 52 -9.21 -3.80 -3.46
N SER A 53 -9.74 -3.67 -2.26
CA SER A 53 -9.09 -2.90 -1.19
C SER A 53 -8.62 -3.84 -0.09
N LEU A 54 -7.49 -3.50 0.52
CA LEU A 54 -6.99 -4.19 1.71
C LEU A 54 -7.88 -3.89 2.91
N TYR A 55 -8.41 -2.67 2.99
CA TYR A 55 -9.28 -2.22 4.06
C TYR A 55 -10.72 -2.18 3.58
N GLU A 56 -11.65 -2.63 4.41
CA GLU A 56 -13.05 -2.56 4.04
C GLU A 56 -13.49 -1.09 3.92
N ARG A 57 -13.98 -0.73 2.74
CA ARG A 57 -14.48 0.60 2.42
C ARG A 57 -15.77 0.49 1.64
N ILE A 58 -16.73 1.34 1.97
CA ILE A 58 -17.95 1.52 1.20
C ILE A 58 -17.63 2.43 0.00
N HIS A 59 -18.08 2.04 -1.19
CA HIS A 59 -18.10 2.92 -2.35
C HIS A 59 -19.41 3.72 -2.38
N LEU A 60 -19.31 5.04 -2.27
CA LEU A 60 -20.42 5.98 -2.34
C LEU A 60 -20.26 6.88 -3.56
N THR A 61 -21.29 6.96 -4.41
CA THR A 61 -21.33 8.01 -5.45
C THR A 61 -21.84 9.33 -4.86
N ALA A 62 -20.93 10.17 -4.38
CA ALA A 62 -21.20 11.48 -3.80
C ALA A 62 -19.97 12.40 -3.90
N SER A 63 -20.21 13.71 -3.86
CA SER A 63 -19.14 14.72 -3.78
C SER A 63 -18.71 14.95 -2.33
N ILE A 64 -17.82 14.10 -1.79
CA ILE A 64 -17.17 14.34 -0.49
C ILE A 64 -15.96 15.27 -0.70
N ASN A 65 -15.86 16.32 0.11
CA ASN A 65 -14.79 17.31 0.07
C ASN A 65 -13.99 17.36 1.38
N PRO A 66 -12.75 17.91 1.37
CA PRO A 66 -12.02 18.25 2.59
C PRO A 66 -12.91 19.05 3.57
N GLY A 67 -12.84 18.68 4.86
CA GLY A 67 -13.73 19.17 5.92
C GLY A 67 -14.96 18.30 6.18
N MET A 68 -15.27 17.35 5.30
CA MET A 68 -16.28 16.32 5.57
C MET A 68 -15.71 15.04 6.20
N SER A 69 -14.40 14.81 6.09
CA SER A 69 -13.72 13.64 6.66
C SER A 69 -13.96 13.55 8.17
N GLY A 70 -14.33 12.37 8.65
CA GLY A 70 -14.76 12.11 10.03
C GLY A 70 -16.26 12.31 10.28
N GLY A 71 -16.98 12.97 9.37
CA GLY A 71 -18.43 13.11 9.44
C GLY A 71 -19.19 11.81 9.12
N PRO A 72 -20.45 11.68 9.55
CA PRO A 72 -21.24 10.48 9.32
C PRO A 72 -21.85 10.46 7.91
N ALA A 73 -22.00 9.27 7.37
CA ALA A 73 -22.92 8.97 6.29
C ALA A 73 -24.10 8.16 6.85
N ILE A 74 -25.32 8.68 6.67
CA ILE A 74 -26.54 8.11 7.23
C ILE A 74 -27.48 7.57 6.16
N ASP A 75 -28.30 6.59 6.52
CA ASP A 75 -29.41 6.13 5.69
C ASP A 75 -30.62 7.08 5.78
N ARG A 76 -31.70 6.75 5.05
CA ARG A 76 -32.97 7.49 5.07
C ARG A 76 -33.70 7.49 6.42
N PHE A 77 -33.27 6.65 7.37
CA PHE A 77 -33.85 6.52 8.70
C PHE A 77 -33.02 7.27 9.76
N GLY A 78 -31.88 7.85 9.39
CA GLY A 78 -30.98 8.55 10.29
C GLY A 78 -29.94 7.67 10.98
N ASN A 79 -29.80 6.40 10.56
CA ASN A 79 -28.78 5.51 11.11
C ASN A 79 -27.44 5.73 10.40
N VAL A 80 -26.35 5.76 11.16
CA VAL A 80 -24.99 5.83 10.63
C VAL A 80 -24.62 4.49 9.98
N ILE A 81 -24.32 4.56 8.68
CA ILE A 81 -23.86 3.44 7.85
C ILE A 81 -22.34 3.49 7.62
N GLY A 82 -21.74 4.68 7.72
CA GLY A 82 -20.30 4.81 7.62
C GLY A 82 -19.78 6.18 8.03
N VAL A 83 -18.46 6.32 7.99
CA VAL A 83 -17.72 7.55 8.30
C VAL A 83 -16.97 8.01 7.06
N ASN A 84 -17.15 9.27 6.68
CA ASN A 84 -16.47 9.87 5.53
C ASN A 84 -14.96 9.85 5.72
N VAL A 85 -14.17 9.40 4.74
CA VAL A 85 -12.71 9.41 4.85
C VAL A 85 -12.04 10.01 3.63
N ALA A 86 -12.25 9.42 2.45
CA ALA A 86 -11.48 9.76 1.26
C ALA A 86 -12.40 9.91 0.02
N THR A 87 -11.87 10.58 -0.99
CA THR A 87 -12.49 10.74 -2.31
C THR A 87 -11.42 10.53 -3.38
N ALA A 88 -11.79 9.86 -4.47
CA ALA A 88 -10.97 9.76 -5.67
C ALA A 88 -11.31 10.86 -6.70
N GLY A 89 -12.20 11.81 -6.35
CA GLY A 89 -12.76 12.78 -7.29
C GLY A 89 -13.92 12.21 -8.10
N ASP A 90 -14.50 13.01 -8.99
CA ASP A 90 -15.57 12.60 -9.93
C ASP A 90 -16.72 11.81 -9.27
N GLN A 91 -17.12 12.26 -8.07
CA GLN A 91 -18.15 11.65 -7.24
C GLN A 91 -17.84 10.24 -6.73
N VAL A 92 -16.61 9.75 -6.86
CA VAL A 92 -16.16 8.48 -6.28
C VAL A 92 -15.64 8.73 -4.87
N SER A 93 -16.45 8.39 -3.87
CA SER A 93 -16.14 8.62 -2.47
C SER A 93 -16.11 7.33 -1.66
N PHE A 94 -15.33 7.34 -0.58
CA PHE A 94 -15.12 6.18 0.27
C PHE A 94 -15.48 6.47 1.72
N LEU A 95 -16.23 5.53 2.31
CA LEU A 95 -16.58 5.56 3.74
C LEU A 95 -15.96 4.37 4.45
N VAL A 96 -15.61 4.56 5.73
CA VAL A 96 -15.35 3.45 6.64
C VAL A 96 -16.71 2.91 7.12
N PRO A 97 -17.00 1.61 6.94
CA PRO A 97 -18.20 0.97 7.45
C PRO A 97 -18.44 1.22 8.94
N SER A 98 -19.69 1.50 9.32
CA SER A 98 -20.14 1.72 10.70
C SER A 98 -19.84 0.55 11.64
N ARG A 99 -19.72 -0.69 11.15
CA ARG A 99 -19.30 -1.83 11.98
C ARG A 99 -17.95 -1.57 12.67
N HIS A 100 -17.03 -0.86 12.03
CA HIS A 100 -15.74 -0.51 12.64
C HIS A 100 -15.88 0.57 13.73
N VAL A 101 -16.93 1.38 13.67
CA VAL A 101 -17.28 2.31 14.75
C VAL A 101 -17.81 1.52 15.94
N ILE A 102 -18.69 0.54 15.71
CA ILE A 102 -19.19 -0.37 16.76
C ILE A 102 -18.03 -1.15 17.39
N ASP A 103 -17.14 -1.72 16.57
CA ASP A 103 -15.93 -2.41 17.04
C ASP A 103 -15.03 -1.51 17.88
N LEU A 104 -14.98 -0.20 17.59
CA LEU A 104 -14.20 0.77 18.36
C LEU A 104 -14.89 1.16 19.68
N LEU A 105 -16.21 1.34 19.66
CA LEU A 105 -17.02 1.70 20.84
C LEU A 105 -17.19 0.55 21.83
N SER A 106 -17.10 -0.69 21.36
CA SER A 106 -17.22 -1.90 22.17
C SER A 106 -15.90 -2.40 22.74
N ARG A 107 -14.76 -1.74 22.43
CA ARG A 107 -13.48 -2.13 23.01
C ARG A 107 -13.46 -1.82 24.50
N ASP A 108 -12.79 -2.69 25.24
CA ASP A 108 -12.51 -2.48 26.66
C ASP A 108 -11.74 -1.17 26.86
N GLU A 109 -12.08 -0.40 27.90
CA GLU A 109 -11.35 0.81 28.29
C GLU A 109 -9.86 0.52 28.54
N ALA A 110 -9.51 -0.69 28.95
CA ALA A 110 -8.10 -1.11 29.06
C ALA A 110 -7.33 -0.95 27.73
N SER A 111 -8.01 -1.10 26.58
CA SER A 111 -7.40 -0.94 25.24
C SER A 111 -7.11 0.52 24.85
N THR A 112 -7.63 1.49 25.63
CA THR A 112 -7.41 2.92 25.43
C THR A 112 -6.36 3.50 26.38
N GLN A 113 -5.80 2.69 27.28
CA GLN A 113 -4.69 3.06 28.17
C GLN A 113 -3.36 3.24 27.39
N GLY A 114 -2.40 3.96 27.98
CA GLY A 114 -1.07 4.23 27.38
C GLY A 114 -0.99 5.52 26.55
N GLU A 115 0.16 5.75 25.92
CA GLU A 115 0.35 6.90 25.04
C GLU A 115 -0.25 6.65 23.65
N LEU A 116 -0.86 7.69 23.05
CA LEU A 116 -1.53 7.58 21.75
C LEU A 116 -0.61 7.02 20.66
N MET A 117 0.63 7.50 20.60
CA MET A 117 1.58 7.11 19.55
C MET A 117 2.06 5.66 19.72
N GLU A 118 2.19 5.18 20.96
CA GLU A 118 2.49 3.76 21.21
C GLU A 118 1.36 2.85 20.71
N ARG A 119 0.09 3.24 20.96
CA ARG A 119 -1.08 2.51 20.46
C ARG A 119 -1.15 2.52 18.94
N ILE A 120 -0.94 3.66 18.31
CA ILE A 120 -0.88 3.76 16.84
C ILE A 120 0.23 2.82 16.32
N GLY A 121 1.43 2.88 16.90
CA GLY A 121 2.52 1.98 16.53
C GLY A 121 2.15 0.50 16.68
N ALA A 122 1.41 0.12 17.71
CA ALA A 122 0.92 -1.25 17.90
C ALA A 122 -0.15 -1.67 16.88
N GLN A 123 -0.98 -0.73 16.43
CA GLN A 123 -1.99 -0.96 15.39
C GLN A 123 -1.41 -0.98 13.97
N LEU A 124 -0.29 -0.29 13.74
CA LEU A 124 0.46 -0.33 12.48
C LEU A 124 1.32 -1.60 12.37
N ARG A 125 1.97 -1.99 13.48
CA ARG A 125 2.26 -3.41 13.77
C ARG A 125 0.91 -4.16 13.83
N ALA A 126 0.75 -5.45 14.08
CA ALA A 126 -0.55 -6.13 13.87
C ALA A 126 -1.18 -6.02 12.44
N ASN A 127 -1.59 -4.85 11.95
CA ASN A 127 -2.16 -4.64 10.61
C ASN A 127 -1.25 -5.14 9.48
N GLN A 128 0.03 -4.75 9.52
CA GLN A 128 1.07 -5.24 8.63
C GLN A 128 1.35 -6.75 8.71
N SER A 129 1.28 -7.35 9.90
CA SER A 129 1.51 -8.77 10.12
C SER A 129 0.38 -9.53 9.47
N GLN A 130 -0.87 -9.08 9.67
CA GLN A 130 -2.05 -9.73 9.09
C GLN A 130 -1.95 -9.89 7.56
N TYR A 131 -1.60 -8.84 6.81
CA TYR A 131 -1.53 -8.95 5.36
C TYR A 131 -0.26 -9.66 4.87
N LEU A 132 0.89 -9.47 5.54
CA LEU A 132 2.11 -10.19 5.18
C LEU A 132 1.99 -11.69 5.46
N ASP A 133 1.36 -12.07 6.58
CA ASP A 133 1.09 -13.46 6.93
C ASP A 133 0.19 -14.12 5.89
N ALA A 134 -0.86 -13.42 5.46
CA ALA A 134 -1.73 -13.87 4.39
C ALA A 134 -0.95 -14.09 3.08
N LEU A 135 -0.09 -13.14 2.70
CA LEU A 135 0.79 -13.27 1.54
C LEU A 135 1.79 -14.41 1.69
N MET A 136 2.30 -14.66 2.89
CA MET A 136 3.22 -15.76 3.21
C MET A 136 2.55 -17.14 3.16
N ALA A 137 1.26 -17.20 3.50
CA ALA A 137 0.49 -18.44 3.55
C ALA A 137 0.02 -18.95 2.17
N THR A 138 -0.09 -18.08 1.16
CA THR A 138 -0.52 -18.46 -0.20
C THR A 138 0.67 -18.50 -1.18
N PRO A 139 0.66 -19.38 -2.19
CA PRO A 139 1.64 -19.33 -3.27
C PRO A 139 1.64 -17.95 -3.96
N LEU A 140 2.82 -17.41 -4.25
CA LEU A 140 2.93 -16.15 -4.98
C LEU A 140 2.53 -16.41 -6.44
N GLU A 141 1.48 -15.72 -6.89
CA GLU A 141 1.14 -15.68 -8.31
C GLU A 141 2.31 -15.09 -9.10
N SER A 142 2.46 -15.56 -10.33
CA SER A 142 3.61 -15.21 -11.17
C SER A 142 3.22 -15.13 -12.64
N THR A 143 3.91 -14.29 -13.38
CA THR A 143 3.78 -14.15 -14.83
C THR A 143 5.15 -14.27 -15.51
N THR A 144 5.13 -14.47 -16.83
CA THR A 144 6.34 -14.54 -17.64
C THR A 144 6.71 -13.14 -18.12
N LEU A 145 7.97 -12.76 -17.92
CA LEU A 145 8.58 -11.54 -18.43
C LEU A 145 9.88 -11.90 -19.16
N GLY A 146 9.80 -12.06 -20.48
CA GLY A 146 10.90 -12.59 -21.28
C GLY A 146 11.23 -14.03 -20.90
N SER A 147 12.51 -14.31 -20.60
CA SER A 147 13.03 -15.60 -20.15
C SER A 147 12.91 -15.80 -18.63
N TYR A 148 12.14 -14.98 -17.94
CA TYR A 148 11.97 -15.05 -16.48
C TYR A 148 10.52 -15.25 -16.10
N ARG A 149 10.31 -15.92 -14.96
CA ARG A 149 9.05 -15.93 -14.24
C ARG A 149 9.21 -15.06 -13.01
N VAL A 150 8.32 -14.09 -12.86
CA VAL A 150 8.37 -13.07 -11.83
C VAL A 150 7.04 -12.99 -11.08
N PRO A 151 7.05 -12.61 -9.79
CA PRO A 151 5.84 -12.25 -9.05
C PRO A 151 4.91 -11.32 -9.81
N SER A 152 3.61 -11.57 -9.69
CA SER A 152 2.56 -10.69 -10.21
C SER A 152 1.28 -10.90 -9.41
N SER A 153 0.45 -9.87 -9.27
CA SER A 153 -0.91 -9.97 -8.72
C SER A 153 -1.00 -10.78 -7.41
N LEU A 154 -0.09 -10.50 -6.47
CA LEU A 154 0.11 -11.31 -5.26
C LEU A 154 -1.13 -11.42 -4.36
N ALA A 155 -2.03 -10.44 -4.44
CA ALA A 155 -3.31 -10.44 -3.76
C ALA A 155 -4.32 -9.58 -4.53
N ARG A 156 -5.61 -9.76 -4.23
CA ARG A 156 -6.71 -9.00 -4.86
C ARG A 156 -6.59 -7.48 -4.74
N HIS A 157 -5.92 -6.99 -3.70
CA HIS A 157 -5.70 -5.56 -3.44
C HIS A 157 -4.37 -5.04 -4.01
N ILE A 158 -3.63 -5.86 -4.77
CA ILE A 158 -2.40 -5.48 -5.45
C ILE A 158 -2.68 -5.48 -6.96
N SER A 159 -2.76 -4.29 -7.53
CA SER A 159 -2.94 -4.08 -8.96
C SER A 159 -1.60 -4.11 -9.67
N CYS A 160 -1.56 -4.67 -10.89
CA CYS A 160 -0.37 -4.71 -11.72
C CYS A 160 -0.66 -4.16 -13.12
N TRP A 161 0.29 -3.40 -13.67
CA TRP A 161 0.27 -2.90 -15.04
C TRP A 161 1.60 -3.15 -15.71
N SER A 162 1.56 -3.51 -17.00
CA SER A 162 2.76 -3.71 -17.80
C SER A 162 2.85 -2.66 -18.88
N GLN A 163 4.06 -2.19 -19.13
CA GLN A 163 4.38 -1.23 -20.18
C GLN A 163 5.60 -1.74 -20.94
N THR A 164 5.53 -1.68 -22.27
CA THR A 164 6.65 -2.02 -23.14
C THR A 164 7.00 -0.79 -23.95
N ASP A 165 8.21 -0.26 -23.78
CA ASP A 165 8.71 0.85 -24.60
C ASP A 165 9.24 0.28 -25.92
N GLN A 166 8.55 0.59 -27.02
CA GLN A 166 8.93 0.17 -28.37
C GLN A 166 9.59 1.31 -29.19
N ASN A 167 10.04 2.39 -28.54
CA ASN A 167 10.66 3.50 -29.25
C ASN A 167 11.94 3.05 -29.98
N PRO A 168 11.99 3.18 -31.33
CA PRO A 168 13.14 2.71 -32.12
C PRO A 168 14.44 3.48 -31.86
N GLU A 169 14.38 4.68 -31.27
CA GLU A 169 15.56 5.46 -30.89
C GLU A 169 16.21 5.00 -29.57
N ARG A 170 15.50 4.17 -28.77
CA ARG A 170 16.06 3.61 -27.54
C ARG A 170 17.15 2.61 -27.86
N LEU A 171 18.23 2.71 -27.08
CA LEU A 171 19.42 1.87 -27.20
C LEU A 171 19.25 0.48 -26.56
N LEU A 172 18.29 0.36 -25.65
CA LEU A 172 17.94 -0.86 -24.92
C LEU A 172 16.45 -1.09 -25.08
N ASP A 173 16.07 -2.34 -25.33
CA ASP A 173 14.67 -2.75 -25.17
C ASP A 173 14.32 -2.75 -23.70
N TYR A 174 13.08 -2.37 -23.40
CA TYR A 174 12.61 -2.18 -22.04
C TYR A 174 11.18 -2.69 -21.91
N THR A 175 10.98 -3.65 -21.02
CA THR A 175 9.66 -4.09 -20.59
C THR A 175 9.59 -3.97 -19.08
N GLU A 176 8.50 -3.37 -18.62
CA GLU A 176 8.25 -3.14 -17.21
C GLU A 176 6.92 -3.79 -16.81
N LEU A 177 6.93 -4.38 -15.63
CA LEU A 177 5.75 -4.81 -14.90
C LEU A 177 5.82 -4.16 -13.53
N SER A 178 4.90 -3.24 -13.25
CA SER A 178 4.79 -2.56 -11.97
C SER A 178 3.54 -3.05 -11.25
N CYS A 179 3.65 -3.26 -9.95
CA CYS A 179 2.58 -3.71 -9.08
C CYS A 179 2.56 -2.92 -7.78
N GLN A 180 1.37 -2.54 -7.32
CA GLN A 180 1.23 -1.72 -6.12
C GLN A 180 -0.09 -2.03 -5.40
N SER A 181 -0.05 -1.98 -4.06
CA SER A 181 -1.24 -1.92 -3.23
C SER A 181 -1.97 -0.59 -3.41
N GLU A 182 -3.29 -0.64 -3.58
CA GLU A 182 -4.14 0.56 -3.71
C GLU A 182 -4.21 1.38 -2.40
N ASP A 183 -3.95 0.72 -1.28
CA ASP A 183 -4.07 1.31 0.04
C ASP A 183 -2.70 1.63 0.65
N ASP A 184 -2.63 2.80 1.28
CA ASP A 184 -1.62 3.21 2.24
C ASP A 184 -2.30 3.83 3.48
N ILE A 185 -1.51 3.96 4.56
CA ILE A 185 -1.93 4.61 5.80
C ILE A 185 -1.14 5.91 5.92
N PHE A 186 -1.85 7.02 5.79
CA PHE A 186 -1.30 8.34 6.08
C PHE A 186 -0.97 8.46 7.58
N LEU A 187 0.21 9.00 7.89
CA LEU A 187 0.65 9.28 9.26
C LEU A 187 0.70 10.79 9.50
N GLU A 188 1.61 11.48 8.81
CA GLU A 188 1.80 12.93 8.95
C GLU A 188 2.50 13.53 7.73
N GLY A 189 2.19 14.77 7.36
CA GLY A 189 2.91 15.49 6.31
C GLY A 189 2.98 14.72 4.98
N ASN A 190 4.17 14.24 4.61
CA ASN A 190 4.41 13.41 3.42
C ASN A 190 4.70 11.93 3.76
N LEU A 191 4.50 11.52 5.02
CA LEU A 191 4.77 10.17 5.51
C LEU A 191 3.50 9.32 5.45
N SER A 192 3.55 8.27 4.62
CA SER A 192 2.58 7.18 4.59
C SER A 192 3.27 5.85 4.87
N THR A 193 2.49 4.83 5.20
CA THR A 193 2.98 3.48 5.50
C THR A 193 2.02 2.39 5.03
N GLY A 194 2.41 1.12 5.14
CA GLY A 194 1.57 -0.03 4.80
C GLY A 194 1.43 -0.29 3.30
N ALA A 195 2.30 0.30 2.48
CA ALA A 195 2.31 0.07 1.03
C ALA A 195 3.20 -1.13 0.67
N ILE A 196 2.72 -1.93 -0.27
CA ILE A 196 3.49 -2.96 -0.96
C ILE A 196 3.64 -2.53 -2.41
N ARG A 197 4.87 -2.34 -2.87
CA ARG A 197 5.16 -2.00 -4.27
C ARG A 197 6.26 -2.88 -4.79
N PHE A 198 6.13 -3.38 -6.00
CA PHE A 198 7.23 -4.04 -6.67
C PHE A 198 7.20 -3.83 -8.17
N GLU A 199 8.38 -3.90 -8.76
CA GLU A 199 8.59 -3.58 -10.17
C GLU A 199 9.62 -4.55 -10.74
N HIS A 200 9.35 -5.03 -11.95
CA HIS A 200 10.22 -5.89 -12.73
C HIS A 200 10.55 -5.18 -14.05
N GLN A 201 11.81 -4.84 -14.25
CA GLN A 201 12.33 -4.22 -15.47
C GLN A 201 13.24 -5.20 -16.20
N LEU A 202 12.77 -5.69 -17.35
CA LEU A 202 13.57 -6.48 -18.26
C LEU A 202 14.23 -5.56 -19.28
N ARG A 203 15.56 -5.65 -19.39
CA ARG A 203 16.36 -4.87 -20.34
C ARG A 203 17.15 -5.80 -21.24
N SER A 204 17.18 -5.49 -22.53
CA SER A 204 17.97 -6.23 -23.53
C SER A 204 18.78 -5.30 -24.42
N ALA A 205 20.03 -5.68 -24.69
CA ALA A 205 20.98 -4.94 -25.49
C ALA A 205 20.90 -5.34 -26.97
N GLN A 206 19.85 -4.90 -27.67
CA GLN A 206 19.77 -5.16 -29.12
C GLN A 206 20.67 -4.25 -29.97
N LYS A 207 20.95 -3.03 -29.49
CA LYS A 207 21.60 -1.96 -30.28
C LYS A 207 22.89 -1.42 -29.65
N VAL A 208 23.39 -2.07 -28.60
CA VAL A 208 24.61 -1.64 -27.89
C VAL A 208 25.46 -2.83 -27.50
N GLY A 209 26.78 -2.64 -27.45
CA GLY A 209 27.68 -3.68 -26.96
C GLY A 209 27.56 -3.91 -25.45
N VAL A 210 27.97 -5.11 -25.03
CA VAL A 210 27.94 -5.61 -23.64
C VAL A 210 28.47 -4.59 -22.61
N LEU A 211 29.61 -3.94 -22.85
CA LEU A 211 30.18 -2.97 -21.90
C LEU A 211 29.26 -1.77 -21.67
N ARG A 212 28.63 -1.25 -22.74
CA ARG A 212 27.71 -0.12 -22.65
C ARG A 212 26.40 -0.54 -21.97
N PHE A 213 25.93 -1.76 -22.23
CA PHE A 213 24.77 -2.33 -21.54
C PHE A 213 24.99 -2.37 -20.02
N TRP A 214 26.08 -2.99 -19.55
CA TRP A 214 26.36 -3.10 -18.12
C TRP A 214 26.64 -1.76 -17.44
N ALA A 215 27.31 -0.82 -18.11
CA ALA A 215 27.48 0.54 -17.58
C ALA A 215 26.14 1.28 -17.39
N GLN A 216 25.19 1.10 -18.30
CA GLN A 216 23.84 1.66 -18.18
C GLN A 216 23.04 0.99 -17.05
N LEU A 217 23.11 -0.34 -16.97
CA LEU A 217 22.41 -1.12 -15.95
C LEU A 217 22.94 -0.80 -14.55
N GLU A 218 24.27 -0.69 -14.38
CA GLU A 218 24.87 -0.30 -13.10
C GLU A 218 24.38 1.08 -12.64
N ARG A 219 24.32 2.05 -13.56
CA ARG A 219 23.80 3.40 -13.25
C ARG A 219 22.35 3.34 -12.79
N ALA A 220 21.51 2.55 -13.47
CA ALA A 220 20.11 2.34 -13.06
C ALA A 220 20.02 1.60 -11.71
N PHE A 221 20.91 0.64 -11.46
CA PHE A 221 20.94 -0.13 -10.21
C PHE A 221 21.47 0.66 -9.00
N ARG A 222 22.16 1.79 -9.23
CA ARG A 222 22.64 2.68 -8.16
C ARG A 222 21.63 3.75 -7.76
N SER A 223 20.71 4.15 -8.65
CA SER A 223 19.71 5.17 -8.31
C SER A 223 18.70 4.62 -7.30
N PHE A 224 18.51 5.29 -6.17
CA PHE A 224 17.51 4.90 -5.17
C PHE A 224 16.11 4.91 -5.79
N TYR A 225 15.27 3.94 -5.42
CA TYR A 225 13.93 3.85 -6.00
C TYR A 225 12.97 4.76 -5.26
N GLY A 226 12.51 5.80 -5.95
CA GLY A 226 11.36 6.62 -5.56
C GLY A 226 11.52 7.41 -4.27
N ASP A 227 10.50 8.22 -4.00
CA ASP A 227 10.30 8.84 -2.70
C ASP A 227 9.37 7.93 -1.88
N LEU A 228 9.82 7.53 -0.69
CA LEU A 228 9.04 6.73 0.26
C LEU A 228 8.38 7.61 1.32
N GLY A 229 8.44 8.92 1.16
CA GLY A 229 7.93 9.87 2.13
C GLY A 229 8.77 9.93 3.41
N GLY A 230 8.38 10.84 4.28
CA GLY A 230 9.13 11.16 5.48
C GLY A 230 10.42 11.91 5.21
N ASP A 231 11.07 12.31 6.28
CA ASP A 231 12.34 13.02 6.29
C ASP A 231 13.22 12.50 7.43
N LYS A 232 14.32 13.20 7.72
CA LYS A 232 15.25 12.81 8.79
C LYS A 232 14.66 12.92 10.20
N THR A 233 13.51 13.58 10.37
CA THR A 233 12.81 13.75 11.65
C THR A 233 11.86 12.60 11.92
N SER A 234 11.25 12.01 10.88
CA SER A 234 10.35 10.86 10.98
C SER A 234 11.08 9.51 10.84
N SER A 235 12.21 9.46 10.13
CA SER A 235 12.92 8.20 9.86
C SER A 235 14.45 8.32 9.97
N THR A 236 15.13 7.18 10.09
CA THR A 236 16.60 7.11 10.02
C THR A 236 17.06 7.12 8.56
N ASP A 237 18.36 7.35 8.34
CA ASP A 237 18.97 7.05 7.04
C ASP A 237 18.89 5.54 6.74
N PHE A 238 18.96 5.18 5.46
CA PHE A 238 18.99 3.79 5.02
C PHE A 238 20.31 3.12 5.41
N SER A 239 20.20 1.93 5.99
CA SER A 239 21.30 0.98 6.14
C SER A 239 21.17 -0.11 5.07
N CYS A 240 22.14 -0.20 4.18
CA CYS A 240 22.09 -1.11 3.04
C CYS A 240 23.16 -2.21 3.14
N HIS A 241 22.76 -3.44 2.83
CA HIS A 241 23.63 -4.57 2.62
C HIS A 241 23.52 -5.06 1.18
N GLN A 242 24.62 -5.52 0.59
CA GLN A 242 24.64 -6.06 -0.76
C GLN A 242 25.40 -7.38 -0.77
N ASP A 243 24.90 -8.35 -1.53
CA ASP A 243 25.57 -9.63 -1.71
C ASP A 243 25.21 -10.24 -3.07
N PHE A 244 25.94 -11.28 -3.47
CA PHE A 244 25.51 -12.17 -4.53
C PHE A 244 24.45 -13.12 -4.00
N PHE A 245 23.37 -13.28 -4.75
CA PHE A 245 22.28 -14.18 -4.43
C PHE A 245 22.21 -15.28 -5.50
N ARG A 246 22.04 -16.52 -5.04
CA ARG A 246 21.88 -17.69 -5.91
C ARG A 246 20.66 -18.47 -5.46
N HIS A 247 19.75 -18.73 -6.39
CA HIS A 247 18.59 -19.57 -6.18
C HIS A 247 18.34 -20.41 -7.43
N GLY A 248 18.42 -21.74 -7.30
CA GLY A 248 18.55 -22.63 -8.46
C GLY A 248 19.77 -22.24 -9.32
N GLU A 249 19.56 -22.15 -10.63
CA GLU A 249 20.59 -21.73 -11.60
C GLU A 249 20.71 -20.20 -11.72
N LEU A 250 19.77 -19.44 -11.16
CA LEU A 250 19.77 -17.99 -11.29
C LEU A 250 20.83 -17.37 -10.38
N LYS A 251 21.82 -16.71 -11.00
CA LYS A 251 22.80 -15.86 -10.32
C LYS A 251 22.35 -14.40 -10.41
N SER A 252 22.27 -13.72 -9.28
CA SER A 252 21.93 -12.31 -9.21
C SER A 252 22.79 -11.55 -8.20
N LYS A 253 22.76 -10.22 -8.30
CA LYS A 253 23.22 -9.33 -7.23
C LYS A 253 21.99 -8.77 -6.52
N LEU A 254 21.99 -8.83 -5.19
CA LEU A 254 20.90 -8.36 -4.35
C LEU A 254 21.40 -7.24 -3.43
N VAL A 255 20.61 -6.18 -3.32
CA VAL A 255 20.80 -5.08 -2.38
C VAL A 255 19.54 -4.98 -1.53
N LEU A 256 19.72 -4.92 -0.22
CA LEU A 256 18.65 -4.76 0.73
C LEU A 256 18.96 -3.54 1.59
N CYS A 257 18.09 -2.54 1.54
CA CYS A 257 18.17 -1.33 2.34
C CYS A 257 17.01 -1.28 3.32
N VAL A 258 17.30 -0.93 4.58
CA VAL A 258 16.29 -0.76 5.63
C VAL A 258 16.45 0.58 6.32
N ARG A 259 15.34 1.24 6.64
CA ARG A 259 15.32 2.41 7.55
C ARG A 259 14.25 2.22 8.62
N ARG A 260 14.46 2.83 9.78
CA ARG A 260 13.57 2.71 10.94
C ARG A 260 12.73 3.97 11.12
N TYR A 261 11.47 3.81 11.51
CA TYR A 261 10.63 4.91 11.99
C TYR A 261 11.10 5.38 13.37
N ARG A 262 11.20 6.69 13.56
CA ARG A 262 11.70 7.27 14.83
C ARG A 262 10.67 7.18 15.93
N GLU A 263 9.42 7.52 15.62
CA GLU A 263 8.30 7.54 16.57
C GLU A 263 7.66 6.15 16.76
N PHE A 264 7.58 5.35 15.68
CA PHE A 264 6.98 4.02 15.73
C PHE A 264 8.05 2.93 15.82
N SER A 265 8.48 2.63 17.05
CA SER A 265 9.47 1.56 17.30
C SER A 265 9.04 0.23 16.69
N GLY A 266 9.98 -0.51 16.12
CA GLY A 266 9.73 -1.81 15.49
C GLY A 266 9.13 -1.78 14.09
N LEU A 267 8.87 -0.59 13.52
CA LEU A 267 8.47 -0.44 12.11
C LEU A 267 9.65 0.02 11.25
N TYR A 268 9.70 -0.53 10.05
CA TYR A 268 10.77 -0.32 9.08
C TYR A 268 10.22 -0.18 7.67
N ASP A 269 10.91 0.63 6.86
CA ASP A 269 10.78 0.52 5.42
C ASP A 269 11.91 -0.34 4.88
N LEU A 270 11.58 -1.19 3.92
CA LEU A 270 12.49 -2.11 3.27
C LEU A 270 12.46 -1.89 1.77
N VAL A 271 13.64 -1.72 1.17
CA VAL A 271 13.83 -1.65 -0.28
C VAL A 271 14.80 -2.76 -0.67
N GLN A 272 14.30 -3.76 -1.38
CA GLN A 272 15.08 -4.83 -1.97
C GLN A 272 15.22 -4.62 -3.47
N ARG A 273 16.43 -4.77 -3.99
CA ARG A 273 16.73 -4.72 -5.42
C ARG A 273 17.55 -5.91 -5.82
N GLN A 274 17.11 -6.62 -6.84
CA GLN A 274 17.77 -7.80 -7.38
C GLN A 274 18.01 -7.59 -8.87
N VAL A 275 19.22 -7.83 -9.34
CA VAL A 275 19.57 -7.78 -10.76
C VAL A 275 20.22 -9.09 -11.20
N THR A 276 19.71 -9.70 -12.26
CA THR A 276 20.23 -10.98 -12.76
C THR A 276 21.56 -10.80 -13.50
N LEU A 277 22.41 -11.82 -13.43
CA LEU A 277 23.79 -11.82 -13.95
C LEU A 277 24.07 -13.07 -14.82
N ASP A 278 23.01 -13.67 -15.35
CA ASP A 278 22.98 -14.95 -16.06
C ASP A 278 23.17 -14.81 -17.58
N HIS A 279 22.95 -13.61 -18.14
CA HIS A 279 23.14 -13.31 -19.57
C HIS A 279 24.05 -12.11 -19.79
N ALA A 280 24.78 -12.07 -20.91
CA ALA A 280 25.71 -10.98 -21.21
C ALA A 280 25.01 -9.69 -21.71
N GLU A 281 23.86 -9.84 -22.36
CA GLU A 281 23.15 -8.77 -23.09
C GLU A 281 21.71 -8.58 -22.62
N GLN A 282 21.28 -9.31 -21.58
CA GLN A 282 19.94 -9.21 -21.03
C GLN A 282 20.03 -9.27 -19.50
N ALA A 283 19.20 -8.49 -18.82
CA ALA A 283 19.11 -8.54 -17.37
C ALA A 283 17.70 -8.18 -16.91
N LEU A 284 17.23 -8.92 -15.90
CA LEU A 284 16.03 -8.57 -15.15
C LEU A 284 16.46 -7.84 -13.88
N GLN A 285 15.95 -6.62 -13.69
CA GLN A 285 16.02 -5.91 -12.42
C GLN A 285 14.65 -5.96 -11.74
N SER A 286 14.59 -6.45 -10.51
CA SER A 286 13.39 -6.49 -9.69
C SER A 286 13.58 -5.64 -8.44
N THR A 287 12.65 -4.73 -8.16
CA THR A 287 12.61 -3.90 -6.96
C THR A 287 11.38 -4.27 -6.13
N LEU A 288 11.53 -4.50 -4.84
CA LEU A 288 10.44 -4.67 -3.87
C LEU A 288 10.57 -3.60 -2.79
N ILE A 289 9.44 -3.00 -2.44
CA ILE A 289 9.28 -1.98 -1.42
C ILE A 289 8.17 -2.40 -0.47
N LEU A 290 8.49 -2.41 0.81
CA LEU A 290 7.54 -2.59 1.90
C LEU A 290 7.68 -1.40 2.84
N THR A 291 6.58 -0.74 3.18
CA THR A 291 6.61 0.40 4.14
C THR A 291 5.93 0.11 5.46
N GLY A 292 6.55 0.56 6.55
CA GLY A 292 6.21 0.28 7.95
C GLY A 292 5.82 -1.16 8.23
N VAL A 293 6.76 -2.04 7.92
CA VAL A 293 6.71 -3.43 8.31
C VAL A 293 7.62 -3.66 9.50
N ASP A 294 7.13 -4.41 10.48
CA ASP A 294 7.74 -5.70 10.75
C ASP A 294 9.15 -6.03 10.25
N ARG A 295 10.21 -5.98 11.07
CA ARG A 295 11.55 -6.43 10.62
C ARG A 295 11.55 -7.92 10.24
N GLU A 296 10.95 -8.79 11.04
CA GLU A 296 11.02 -10.23 10.82
C GLU A 296 10.17 -10.63 9.61
N HIS A 297 8.89 -10.23 9.61
CA HIS A 297 7.97 -10.52 8.51
C HIS A 297 8.43 -9.87 7.20
N GLY A 298 8.94 -8.63 7.27
CA GLY A 298 9.46 -7.90 6.11
C GLY A 298 10.67 -8.59 5.48
N LEU A 299 11.63 -9.06 6.29
CA LEU A 299 12.79 -9.79 5.79
C LEU A 299 12.41 -11.18 5.24
N ALA A 300 11.49 -11.88 5.91
CA ALA A 300 11.00 -13.18 5.45
C ALA A 300 10.30 -13.07 4.09
N PHE A 301 9.42 -12.08 3.91
CA PHE A 301 8.75 -11.83 2.64
C PHE A 301 9.73 -11.38 1.56
N ALA A 302 10.68 -10.48 1.88
CA ALA A 302 11.68 -10.02 0.93
C ALA A 302 12.54 -11.18 0.38
N ARG A 303 12.97 -12.10 1.26
CA ARG A 303 13.65 -13.33 0.86
C ARG A 303 12.79 -14.19 -0.04
N ARG A 304 11.54 -14.45 0.36
CA ARG A 304 10.61 -15.26 -0.44
C ARG A 304 10.36 -14.65 -1.83
N PHE A 305 10.24 -13.33 -1.91
CA PHE A 305 10.10 -12.60 -3.16
C PHE A 305 11.33 -12.80 -4.06
N ALA A 306 12.55 -12.70 -3.50
CA ALA A 306 13.78 -12.93 -4.25
C ALA A 306 13.90 -14.37 -4.78
N GLU A 307 13.52 -15.36 -3.96
CA GLU A 307 13.51 -16.78 -4.31
C GLU A 307 12.45 -17.11 -5.37
N SER A 308 11.35 -16.37 -5.43
CA SER A 308 10.28 -16.61 -6.41
C SER A 308 10.63 -16.19 -7.84
N ILE A 309 11.69 -15.39 -8.02
CA ILE A 309 12.17 -15.01 -9.35
C ILE A 309 13.04 -16.13 -9.89
N VAL A 310 12.62 -16.73 -11.00
CA VAL A 310 13.34 -17.84 -11.63
C VAL A 310 13.49 -17.61 -13.12
N GLN A 311 14.58 -18.15 -13.67
CA GLN A 311 14.77 -18.24 -15.11
C GLN A 311 13.90 -19.38 -15.64
N VAL A 312 13.13 -19.11 -16.68
CA VAL A 312 12.42 -20.14 -17.45
C VAL A 312 13.35 -20.54 -18.59
N GLN A 313 13.70 -21.82 -18.68
CA GLN A 313 14.48 -22.31 -19.82
C GLN A 313 13.76 -21.95 -21.13
N PRO A 314 14.47 -21.45 -22.15
CA PRO A 314 13.89 -21.25 -23.47
C PRO A 314 13.39 -22.57 -24.08
#